data_AF-A0A2I0NED2-F1
#
_entry.id   AF-A0A2I0NED2-F1
#
_cell.length_a   1.000
_cell.length_b   1.000
_cell.length_c   1.000
_cell.angle_alpha   90.00
_cell.angle_beta   90.00
_cell.angle_gamma   90.00
#
_symmetry.space_group_name_H-M   'P 1'
#
loop_
_entity.id
_entity.type
_entity.pdbx_description
1 polymer ?
#
loop_
_entity_poly.entity_id
_entity_poly.type
_entity_poly.pdbx_seq_one_letter_code
_entity_poly.pdbx_strand_id
1 'polypeptide(L)'
;MNLQSNLENLISSYKIYFLSHIAQMILFFDQLKVLLFRHIQGQRAIFQSFLERSISELSLWSKEWIGELQTKLQEHKEPYFWIILTILIVVSLLYVRKKMIEYRQAKKWRASSLSLLFPFREKKIINFSFFSKNLFDSIGLHFTLFIHNSFFLLEKTFSDYSFTHDIEQLYGNILRVGQIFFRTLDYAGHLFEKSLISLKIVKKSLRAEELLISQEEKPAIDLDQMVPDSIRQEFEQSDFNNIEQYLNIFPQQKKMVHTVASSWQSGNSTSFLIIGKKGSGKSQFMMLFQTKFFSGAKTRQVILRPHQDKKQVLQGFFHDLSNTEDFESTLAFLRESERQIIMVDGLHYLFIRQNGGYTVLEQFLDLIKKTEDKHLWIVSIDEFAYFFLKQILPLAEIFDFQLKMNILNSSEIHKIILTKLSNHGFSLAPEITPEKLSFYKKKIKKGELKYAQVPGFVLSQYFVNLVNNCENIFPAIFYYFLRSIKHKNQKQLVVDDPIWLDAGFAEKLDTIQYFIVTAIFIHEMLNAQEISTLLHLGKERTNLYLGMLFEKHLIEKTADGEDEWYYINPIMVIPLTRILKSKNFLYFI
;
A
#
# COMPACT_ATOMS: atom_id res chain seq x y z
N MET A 1 17.77 -28.02 9.19
CA MET A 1 18.63 -29.00 8.49
C MET A 1 18.05 -29.50 7.15
N ASN A 2 16.77 -29.91 7.04
CA ASN A 2 16.22 -30.44 5.77
C ASN A 2 16.18 -29.46 4.58
N LEU A 3 16.02 -28.15 4.82
CA LEU A 3 15.93 -27.14 3.74
C LEU A 3 17.26 -26.88 3.04
N GLN A 4 18.38 -26.96 3.77
CA GLN A 4 19.71 -26.72 3.23
C GLN A 4 20.19 -27.89 2.36
N SER A 5 19.94 -29.12 2.80
CA SER A 5 20.16 -30.34 2.01
C SER A 5 19.31 -30.36 0.72
N ASN A 6 18.04 -29.94 0.80
CA ASN A 6 17.19 -29.83 -0.39
C ASN A 6 17.69 -28.75 -1.36
N LEU A 7 18.21 -27.63 -0.86
CA LEU A 7 18.79 -26.57 -1.70
C LEU A 7 20.08 -27.05 -2.39
N GLU A 8 20.96 -27.74 -1.66
CA GLU A 8 22.22 -28.28 -2.19
C GLU A 8 21.99 -29.36 -3.26
N ASN A 9 21.03 -30.25 -3.04
CA ASN A 9 20.63 -31.26 -4.03
C ASN A 9 20.01 -30.64 -5.29
N LEU A 10 19.22 -29.57 -5.12
CA LEU A 10 18.65 -28.81 -6.23
C LEU A 10 19.76 -28.12 -7.04
N ILE A 11 20.71 -27.46 -6.38
CA ILE A 11 21.87 -26.80 -7.00
C ILE A 11 22.77 -27.80 -7.75
N SER A 12 23.01 -28.97 -7.16
CA SER A 12 23.79 -30.05 -7.79
C SER A 12 23.12 -30.57 -9.06
N SER A 13 21.80 -30.78 -9.01
CA SER A 13 20.99 -31.18 -10.17
C SER A 13 21.07 -30.12 -11.28
N TYR A 14 20.97 -28.84 -10.95
CA TYR A 14 21.08 -27.75 -11.93
C TYR A 14 22.47 -27.65 -12.58
N LYS A 15 23.56 -27.91 -11.84
CA LYS A 15 24.91 -27.96 -12.41
C LYS A 15 25.03 -29.04 -13.49
N ILE A 16 24.44 -30.22 -13.27
CA ILE A 16 24.49 -31.34 -14.21
C ILE A 16 23.72 -31.00 -15.51
N TYR A 17 22.50 -30.46 -15.39
CA TYR A 17 21.72 -30.06 -16.56
C TYR A 17 22.37 -28.94 -17.37
N PHE A 18 23.03 -27.99 -16.70
CA PHE A 18 23.73 -26.88 -17.34
C PHE A 18 24.98 -27.35 -18.11
N LEU A 19 25.80 -28.23 -17.52
CA LEU A 19 26.96 -28.82 -18.20
C LEU A 19 26.54 -29.65 -19.42
N SER A 20 25.40 -30.34 -19.35
CA SER A 20 24.81 -31.05 -20.49
C SER A 20 24.44 -30.10 -21.64
N HIS A 21 23.83 -28.94 -21.35
CA HIS A 21 23.47 -27.96 -22.38
C HIS A 21 24.69 -27.27 -23.01
N ILE A 22 25.74 -26.99 -22.22
CA ILE A 22 27.00 -26.48 -22.76
C ILE A 22 27.63 -27.51 -23.69
N ALA A 23 27.67 -28.78 -23.29
CA ALA A 23 28.19 -29.86 -24.14
C ALA A 23 27.40 -29.97 -25.45
N GLN A 24 26.07 -29.85 -25.41
CA GLN A 24 25.22 -29.83 -26.60
C GLN A 24 25.47 -28.62 -27.51
N MET A 25 25.67 -27.42 -26.95
CA MET A 25 26.03 -26.24 -27.76
C MET A 25 27.40 -26.41 -28.42
N ILE A 26 28.40 -26.95 -27.72
CA ILE A 26 29.72 -27.22 -28.29
C ILE A 26 29.61 -28.22 -29.45
N LEU A 27 28.85 -29.31 -29.26
CA LEU A 27 28.61 -30.32 -30.29
C LEU A 27 27.90 -29.72 -31.52
N PHE A 28 26.95 -28.82 -31.28
CA PHE A 28 26.25 -28.08 -32.34
C PHE A 28 27.21 -27.16 -33.11
N PHE A 29 28.10 -26.42 -32.44
CA PHE A 29 29.08 -25.57 -33.10
C PHE A 29 30.08 -26.38 -33.94
N ASP A 30 30.49 -27.56 -33.47
CA ASP A 30 31.34 -28.46 -34.25
C ASP A 30 30.59 -29.06 -35.46
N GLN A 31 29.31 -29.40 -35.31
CA GLN A 31 28.47 -29.81 -36.45
C GLN A 31 28.29 -28.69 -37.47
N LEU A 32 28.04 -27.46 -37.01
CA LEU A 32 27.91 -26.27 -37.85
C LEU A 32 29.22 -25.99 -38.60
N LYS A 33 30.36 -26.16 -37.92
CA LYS A 33 31.71 -26.06 -38.50
C LYS A 33 31.91 -27.07 -39.63
N VAL A 34 31.55 -28.35 -39.43
CA VAL A 34 31.66 -29.40 -40.45
C VAL A 34 30.73 -29.14 -41.64
N LEU A 35 29.51 -28.65 -41.39
CA LEU A 35 28.51 -28.36 -42.41
C LEU A 35 28.90 -27.16 -43.28
N LEU A 36 29.42 -26.09 -42.66
CA LEU A 36 30.01 -24.94 -43.35
C LEU A 36 31.28 -25.31 -44.14
N PHE A 37 32.09 -26.24 -43.62
CA PHE A 37 33.30 -26.71 -44.30
C PHE A 37 33.01 -27.55 -45.55
N ARG A 38 31.89 -28.30 -45.58
CA ARG A 38 31.50 -29.13 -46.72
C ARG A 38 30.89 -28.35 -47.89
N HIS A 39 30.28 -27.19 -47.66
CA HIS A 39 29.50 -26.48 -48.69
C HIS A 39 30.21 -25.29 -49.35
N ILE A 40 31.39 -24.89 -48.88
CA ILE A 40 32.13 -23.74 -49.45
C ILE A 40 33.33 -24.24 -50.25
N GLN A 41 33.08 -24.91 -51.39
CA GLN A 41 34.14 -25.24 -52.36
C GLN A 41 34.35 -24.19 -53.47
N GLY A 42 33.52 -23.14 -53.54
CA GLY A 42 33.47 -22.24 -54.71
C GLY A 42 34.27 -20.92 -54.65
N GLN A 43 34.58 -20.34 -53.48
CA GLN A 43 35.37 -19.09 -53.39
C GLN A 43 36.28 -19.10 -52.16
N ARG A 44 37.53 -19.55 -52.36
CA ARG A 44 38.20 -20.40 -51.35
C ARG A 44 39.27 -19.75 -50.47
N ALA A 45 40.05 -18.75 -50.85
CA ALA A 45 41.25 -18.43 -50.04
C ALA A 45 41.04 -17.36 -48.94
N ILE A 46 40.35 -16.26 -49.26
CA ILE A 46 40.32 -15.07 -48.39
C ILE A 46 39.20 -15.18 -47.34
N PHE A 47 38.02 -15.66 -47.74
CA PHE A 47 36.92 -15.85 -46.80
C PHE A 47 37.20 -17.02 -45.85
N GLN A 48 37.83 -18.09 -46.35
CA GLN A 48 38.21 -19.24 -45.53
C GLN A 48 39.31 -18.87 -44.53
N SER A 49 40.37 -18.14 -44.92
CA SER A 49 41.40 -17.70 -43.97
C SER A 49 40.87 -16.68 -42.95
N PHE A 50 39.94 -15.81 -43.35
CA PHE A 50 39.26 -14.90 -42.42
C PHE A 50 38.38 -15.64 -41.41
N LEU A 51 37.60 -16.64 -41.85
CA LEU A 51 36.76 -17.46 -40.98
C LEU A 51 37.59 -18.37 -40.08
N GLU A 52 38.59 -19.06 -40.61
CA GLU A 52 39.49 -19.91 -39.81
C GLU A 52 40.19 -19.10 -38.72
N ARG A 53 40.69 -17.91 -39.06
CA ARG A 53 41.29 -17.00 -38.09
C ARG A 53 40.30 -16.49 -37.06
N SER A 54 39.12 -16.03 -37.51
CA SER A 54 38.11 -15.49 -36.59
C SER A 54 37.54 -16.56 -35.66
N ILE A 55 37.34 -17.78 -36.16
CA ILE A 55 36.85 -18.93 -35.37
C ILE A 55 37.95 -19.41 -34.42
N SER A 56 39.21 -19.44 -34.86
CA SER A 56 40.34 -19.80 -33.97
C SER A 56 40.51 -18.76 -32.85
N GLU A 57 40.42 -17.47 -33.15
CA GLU A 57 40.49 -16.40 -32.16
C GLU A 57 39.29 -16.47 -31.19
N LEU A 58 38.07 -16.69 -31.68
CA LEU A 58 36.88 -16.90 -30.85
C LEU A 58 36.99 -18.16 -29.98
N SER A 59 37.57 -19.24 -30.50
CA SER A 59 37.81 -20.48 -29.77
C SER A 59 38.87 -20.32 -28.68
N LEU A 60 39.92 -19.54 -28.93
CA LEU A 60 40.97 -19.31 -27.94
C LEU A 60 40.43 -18.40 -26.83
N TRP A 61 39.76 -17.33 -27.22
CA TRP A 61 39.15 -16.36 -26.32
C TRP A 61 38.07 -17.00 -25.45
N SER A 62 37.23 -17.87 -26.01
CA SER A 62 36.21 -18.59 -25.22
C SER A 62 36.83 -19.56 -24.22
N LYS A 63 37.93 -20.26 -24.55
CA LYS A 63 38.61 -21.16 -23.62
C LYS A 63 39.29 -20.42 -22.46
N GLU A 64 39.97 -19.31 -22.74
CA GLU A 64 40.59 -18.48 -21.69
C GLU A 64 39.52 -17.90 -20.75
N TRP A 65 38.43 -17.37 -21.31
CA TRP A 65 37.35 -16.81 -20.51
C TRP A 65 36.55 -17.86 -19.75
N ILE A 66 36.33 -19.05 -20.31
CA ILE A 66 35.69 -20.17 -19.58
C ILE A 66 36.57 -20.62 -18.42
N GLY A 67 37.90 -20.63 -18.59
CA GLY A 67 38.85 -20.89 -17.50
C GLY A 67 38.75 -19.86 -16.38
N GLU A 68 38.74 -18.57 -16.72
CA GLU A 68 38.54 -17.46 -15.75
C GLU A 68 37.15 -17.48 -15.11
N LEU A 69 36.10 -17.84 -15.88
CA LEU A 69 34.74 -17.95 -15.36
C LEU A 69 34.62 -19.13 -14.41
N GLN A 70 35.23 -20.29 -14.71
CA GLN A 70 35.23 -21.45 -13.81
C GLN A 70 35.96 -21.15 -12.49
N THR A 71 37.08 -20.42 -12.54
CA THR A 71 37.78 -19.98 -11.32
C THR A 71 36.94 -18.98 -10.53
N LYS A 72 36.35 -17.95 -11.17
CA LYS A 72 35.52 -16.96 -10.47
C LYS A 72 34.16 -17.50 -9.99
N LEU A 73 33.60 -18.52 -10.66
CA LEU A 73 32.40 -19.24 -10.23
C LEU A 73 32.62 -20.08 -8.97
N GLN A 74 33.86 -20.53 -8.72
CA GLN A 74 34.20 -21.21 -7.47
C GLN A 74 34.30 -20.25 -6.28
N GLU A 75 34.53 -18.95 -6.53
CA GLU A 75 34.83 -17.96 -5.49
C GLU A 75 33.64 -17.07 -5.05
N HIS A 76 32.55 -16.96 -5.84
CA HIS A 76 31.48 -15.98 -5.55
C HIS A 76 30.02 -16.45 -5.76
N LYS A 77 29.09 -15.85 -4.99
CA LYS A 77 27.64 -16.10 -5.00
C LYS A 77 26.96 -15.56 -6.29
N GLU A 78 25.84 -16.20 -6.64
CA GLU A 78 25.18 -16.29 -7.97
C GLU A 78 24.80 -15.02 -8.78
N PRO A 79 24.52 -13.80 -8.24
CA PRO A 79 24.01 -12.72 -9.10
C PRO A 79 25.04 -12.10 -10.06
N TYR A 80 26.34 -12.20 -9.76
CA TYR A 80 27.38 -11.65 -10.63
C TYR A 80 27.56 -12.46 -11.93
N PHE A 81 27.23 -13.76 -11.91
CA PHE A 81 27.36 -14.65 -13.06
C PHE A 81 26.48 -14.20 -14.23
N TRP A 82 25.20 -13.87 -13.99
CA TRP A 82 24.27 -13.45 -15.03
C TRP A 82 24.61 -12.08 -15.62
N ILE A 83 25.13 -11.17 -14.79
CA ILE A 83 25.61 -9.87 -15.25
C ILE A 83 26.83 -10.05 -16.17
N ILE A 84 27.78 -10.90 -15.77
CA ILE A 84 28.98 -11.19 -16.57
C ILE A 84 28.61 -11.89 -17.89
N LEU A 85 27.67 -12.85 -17.88
CA LEU A 85 27.20 -13.52 -19.09
C LEU A 85 26.50 -12.57 -20.06
N THR A 86 25.67 -11.65 -19.54
CA THR A 86 24.99 -10.65 -20.35
C THR A 86 25.99 -9.68 -20.99
N ILE A 87 27.00 -9.24 -20.22
CA ILE A 87 28.10 -8.41 -20.72
C ILE A 87 28.87 -9.16 -21.82
N LEU A 88 29.18 -10.45 -21.62
CA LEU A 88 29.89 -11.28 -22.61
C LEU A 88 29.13 -11.42 -23.93
N ILE A 89 27.81 -11.64 -23.88
CA ILE A 89 26.97 -11.72 -25.08
C ILE A 89 26.97 -10.39 -25.82
N VAL A 90 26.81 -9.26 -25.11
CA VAL A 90 26.82 -7.93 -25.71
C VAL A 90 28.18 -7.60 -26.33
N VAL A 91 29.28 -7.89 -25.63
CA VAL A 91 30.65 -7.67 -26.14
C VAL A 91 30.93 -8.53 -27.38
N SER A 92 30.51 -9.80 -27.38
CA SER A 92 30.67 -10.70 -28.52
C SER A 92 29.89 -10.20 -29.75
N LEU A 93 28.66 -9.73 -29.55
CA LEU A 93 27.83 -9.16 -30.63
C LEU A 93 28.42 -7.85 -31.17
N LEU A 94 28.97 -6.98 -30.31
CA LEU A 94 29.66 -5.76 -30.72
C LEU A 94 30.96 -6.06 -31.47
N TYR A 95 31.70 -7.10 -31.08
CA TYR A 95 32.91 -7.54 -31.76
C TYR A 95 32.60 -8.06 -33.17
N VAL A 96 31.59 -8.91 -33.31
CA VAL A 96 31.12 -9.41 -34.62
C VAL A 96 30.68 -8.24 -35.50
N ARG A 97 29.92 -7.27 -34.94
CA ARG A 97 29.52 -6.06 -35.66
C ARG A 97 30.72 -5.25 -36.14
N LYS A 98 31.73 -5.03 -35.29
CA LYS A 98 32.96 -4.31 -35.66
C LYS A 98 33.68 -5.02 -36.81
N LYS A 99 33.84 -6.34 -36.73
CA LYS A 99 34.50 -7.14 -37.78
C LYS A 99 33.73 -7.14 -39.11
N MET A 100 32.40 -7.14 -39.04
CA MET A 100 31.54 -6.96 -40.22
C MET A 100 31.71 -5.57 -40.87
N ILE A 101 31.91 -4.52 -40.08
CA ILE A 101 32.21 -3.17 -40.60
C ILE A 101 33.60 -3.11 -41.24
N GLU A 102 34.62 -3.68 -40.58
CA GLU A 102 35.99 -3.77 -41.14
C GLU A 102 35.98 -4.54 -42.47
N TYR A 103 35.23 -5.64 -42.56
CA TYR A 103 35.04 -6.39 -43.80
C TYR A 103 34.35 -5.56 -44.90
N ARG A 104 33.31 -4.78 -44.55
CA ARG A 104 32.66 -3.84 -45.49
C ARG A 104 33.62 -2.76 -46.01
N GLN A 105 34.49 -2.23 -45.15
CA GLN A 105 35.48 -1.22 -45.52
C GLN A 105 36.55 -1.81 -46.44
N ALA A 106 37.03 -3.02 -46.15
CA ALA A 106 37.95 -3.75 -47.02
C ALA A 106 37.34 -4.06 -48.40
N LYS A 107 36.03 -4.32 -48.48
CA LYS A 107 35.31 -4.52 -49.76
C LYS A 107 35.05 -3.20 -50.51
N LYS A 108 34.76 -2.10 -49.81
CA LYS A 108 34.63 -0.75 -50.40
C LYS A 108 35.92 -0.24 -51.05
N TRP A 109 37.09 -0.70 -50.60
CA TRP A 109 38.37 -0.37 -51.22
C TRP A 109 38.58 -1.01 -52.62
N ARG A 110 37.73 -1.97 -53.02
CA ARG A 110 37.71 -2.56 -54.38
C ARG A 110 36.50 -2.16 -55.24
N ALA A 111 35.58 -1.38 -54.71
CA ALA A 111 34.41 -0.88 -55.44
C ALA A 111 34.38 0.66 -55.37
N SER A 112 35.41 1.30 -55.93
CA SER A 112 35.41 2.74 -56.19
C SER A 112 34.79 3.02 -57.57
N SER A 113 33.46 3.06 -57.61
CA SER A 113 32.68 3.91 -58.51
C SER A 113 31.21 3.82 -58.09
N LEU A 114 30.48 4.92 -58.21
CA LEU A 114 29.08 5.15 -57.78
C LEU A 114 28.89 5.50 -56.30
N SER A 115 29.46 6.66 -55.94
CA SER A 115 28.84 7.55 -54.96
C SER A 115 27.66 8.27 -55.60
N LEU A 116 26.45 8.06 -55.06
CA LEU A 116 25.39 9.07 -54.86
C LEU A 116 24.07 8.36 -54.59
N LEU A 117 23.60 8.43 -53.33
CA LEU A 117 22.22 8.69 -52.90
C LEU A 117 21.99 8.15 -51.47
N PHE A 118 21.79 9.11 -50.57
CA PHE A 118 21.01 9.12 -49.32
C PHE A 118 21.76 9.58 -48.07
N PRO A 119 21.39 10.74 -47.48
CA PRO A 119 21.97 11.24 -46.24
C PRO A 119 21.15 10.74 -45.05
N PHE A 120 21.80 10.14 -44.05
CA PHE A 120 21.18 9.96 -42.73
C PHE A 120 22.01 10.64 -41.65
N ARG A 121 21.39 11.69 -41.09
CA ARG A 121 21.81 12.49 -39.93
C ARG A 121 21.94 11.61 -38.68
N GLU A 122 23.04 11.77 -37.98
CA GLU A 122 23.20 11.36 -36.58
C GLU A 122 22.17 12.09 -35.69
N LYS A 123 21.45 11.34 -34.86
CA LYS A 123 20.71 11.89 -33.71
C LYS A 123 21.03 11.11 -32.44
N LYS A 124 21.63 11.86 -31.52
CA LYS A 124 21.63 11.80 -30.04
C LYS A 124 21.62 10.43 -29.35
N ILE A 125 22.77 10.18 -28.72
CA ILE A 125 23.05 9.51 -27.45
C ILE A 125 21.80 9.26 -26.58
N ILE A 126 21.57 7.98 -26.26
CA ILE A 126 20.57 7.48 -25.33
C ILE A 126 20.90 7.96 -23.91
N ASN A 127 19.92 8.60 -23.28
CA ASN A 127 19.99 9.07 -21.90
C ASN A 127 19.65 7.89 -20.96
N PHE A 128 20.63 7.44 -20.15
CA PHE A 128 20.43 6.36 -19.18
C PHE A 128 19.80 6.91 -17.88
N SER A 129 18.47 6.89 -17.79
CA SER A 129 17.76 6.97 -16.51
C SER A 129 17.03 5.65 -16.28
N PHE A 130 17.66 4.72 -15.56
CA PHE A 130 17.11 3.38 -15.34
C PHE A 130 16.99 3.07 -13.85
N PHE A 131 15.75 3.04 -13.35
CA PHE A 131 15.25 2.12 -12.32
C PHE A 131 13.72 2.22 -12.28
N SER A 132 13.05 1.41 -13.10
CA SER A 132 11.61 1.15 -13.01
C SER A 132 11.32 -0.34 -13.24
N LYS A 133 10.13 -0.79 -12.82
CA LYS A 133 9.77 -2.17 -12.49
C LYS A 133 9.85 -3.24 -13.60
N ASN A 134 10.09 -2.89 -14.87
CA ASN A 134 10.07 -3.85 -15.98
C ASN A 134 11.38 -3.82 -16.79
N LEU A 135 12.50 -4.07 -16.11
CA LEU A 135 13.83 -4.15 -16.72
C LEU A 135 13.90 -5.29 -17.77
N PHE A 136 13.32 -6.45 -17.46
CA PHE A 136 13.41 -7.63 -18.33
C PHE A 136 12.52 -7.53 -19.58
N ASP A 137 11.30 -7.02 -19.47
CA ASP A 137 10.43 -6.80 -20.64
C ASP A 137 11.04 -5.78 -21.61
N SER A 138 11.63 -4.71 -21.06
CA SER A 138 12.26 -3.66 -21.86
C SER A 138 13.52 -4.19 -22.56
N ILE A 139 14.37 -4.97 -21.87
CA ILE A 139 15.54 -5.61 -22.47
C ILE A 139 15.13 -6.62 -23.55
N GLY A 140 14.12 -7.45 -23.28
CA GLY A 140 13.58 -8.42 -24.23
C GLY A 140 13.10 -7.75 -25.52
N LEU A 141 12.25 -6.72 -25.40
CA LEU A 141 11.71 -5.98 -26.55
C LEU A 141 12.83 -5.35 -27.41
N HIS A 142 13.80 -4.67 -26.78
CA HIS A 142 14.88 -4.01 -27.50
C HIS A 142 15.82 -5.03 -28.17
N PHE A 143 16.04 -6.18 -27.55
CA PHE A 143 16.85 -7.24 -28.11
C PHE A 143 16.16 -7.93 -29.29
N THR A 144 14.85 -8.20 -29.20
CA THR A 144 14.05 -8.73 -30.31
C THR A 144 14.06 -7.78 -31.51
N LEU A 145 13.90 -6.47 -31.28
CA LEU A 145 14.00 -5.45 -32.34
C LEU A 145 15.40 -5.40 -32.96
N PHE A 146 16.44 -5.53 -32.15
CA PHE A 146 17.82 -5.57 -32.63
C PHE A 146 18.09 -6.80 -33.51
N ILE A 147 17.63 -7.98 -33.08
CA ILE A 147 17.74 -9.22 -33.83
C ILE A 147 16.95 -9.14 -35.14
N HIS A 148 15.70 -8.69 -35.09
CA HIS A 148 14.86 -8.53 -36.26
C HIS A 148 15.50 -7.58 -37.29
N ASN A 149 16.00 -6.43 -36.85
CA ASN A 149 16.69 -5.47 -37.74
C ASN A 149 18.00 -6.04 -38.30
N SER A 150 18.74 -6.81 -37.52
CA SER A 150 19.98 -7.46 -37.99
C SER A 150 19.69 -8.53 -39.05
N PHE A 151 18.60 -9.29 -38.89
CA PHE A 151 18.17 -10.29 -39.85
C PHE A 151 17.56 -9.69 -41.11
N PHE A 152 16.73 -8.65 -41.01
CA PHE A 152 16.23 -7.91 -42.17
C PHE A 152 17.38 -7.33 -43.01
N LEU A 153 18.44 -6.85 -42.35
CA LEU A 153 19.62 -6.36 -43.03
C LEU A 153 20.38 -7.49 -43.76
N LEU A 154 20.44 -8.69 -43.16
CA LEU A 154 21.06 -9.87 -43.79
C LEU A 154 20.24 -10.33 -45.01
N GLU A 155 18.92 -10.48 -44.87
CA GLU A 155 18.02 -10.85 -45.96
C GLU A 155 18.18 -9.92 -47.16
N LYS A 156 18.18 -8.59 -46.93
CA LYS A 156 18.39 -7.59 -47.97
C LYS A 156 19.80 -7.60 -48.57
N THR A 157 20.80 -8.10 -47.84
CA THR A 157 22.19 -8.20 -48.35
C THR A 157 22.41 -9.48 -49.14
N PHE A 158 21.59 -10.52 -48.93
CA PHE A 158 21.73 -11.84 -49.54
C PHE A 158 20.67 -12.17 -50.59
N SER A 159 19.62 -11.36 -50.74
CA SER A 159 18.54 -11.54 -51.74
C SER A 159 19.03 -11.58 -53.20
N ASP A 160 20.22 -11.05 -53.47
CA ASP A 160 20.83 -11.03 -54.82
C ASP A 160 21.60 -12.33 -55.16
N TYR A 161 21.66 -13.32 -54.27
CA TYR A 161 22.38 -14.58 -54.48
C TYR A 161 21.42 -15.75 -54.70
N SER A 162 21.70 -16.61 -55.70
CA SER A 162 20.91 -17.80 -56.08
C SER A 162 20.94 -18.96 -55.08
N PHE A 163 21.27 -18.70 -53.81
CA PHE A 163 21.39 -19.67 -52.72
C PHE A 163 20.13 -19.66 -51.82
N THR A 164 18.95 -19.46 -52.41
CA THR A 164 17.69 -19.28 -51.67
C THR A 164 17.36 -20.48 -50.77
N HIS A 165 17.58 -21.71 -51.24
CA HIS A 165 17.23 -22.90 -50.45
C HIS A 165 18.15 -23.14 -49.24
N ASP A 166 19.46 -22.98 -49.40
CA ASP A 166 20.42 -23.22 -48.32
C ASP A 166 20.40 -22.10 -47.26
N ILE A 167 20.13 -20.87 -47.70
CA ILE A 167 19.91 -19.74 -46.77
C ILE A 167 18.61 -19.92 -46.00
N GLU A 168 17.54 -20.42 -46.62
CA GLU A 168 16.31 -20.80 -45.92
C GLU A 168 16.54 -21.91 -44.90
N GLN A 169 17.37 -22.91 -45.23
CA GLN A 169 17.68 -24.00 -44.30
C GLN A 169 18.56 -23.52 -43.14
N LEU A 170 19.57 -22.68 -43.40
CA LEU A 170 20.37 -22.04 -42.38
C LEU A 170 19.50 -21.12 -41.49
N TYR A 171 18.58 -20.36 -42.10
CA TYR A 171 17.61 -19.52 -41.41
C TYR A 171 16.72 -20.36 -40.48
N GLY A 172 16.16 -21.47 -40.98
CA GLY A 172 15.36 -22.39 -40.17
C GLY A 172 16.13 -22.97 -38.99
N ASN A 173 17.41 -23.31 -39.18
CA ASN A 173 18.26 -23.83 -38.11
C ASN A 173 18.63 -22.74 -37.08
N ILE A 174 18.97 -21.53 -37.52
CA ILE A 174 19.25 -20.40 -36.63
C ILE A 174 17.99 -20.00 -35.85
N LEU A 175 16.82 -20.01 -36.49
CA LEU A 175 15.55 -19.70 -35.84
C LEU A 175 15.21 -20.74 -34.76
N ARG A 176 15.42 -22.03 -35.03
CA ARG A 176 15.23 -23.10 -34.03
C ARG A 176 16.20 -22.97 -32.85
N VAL A 177 17.48 -22.70 -33.12
CA VAL A 177 18.48 -22.50 -32.06
C VAL A 177 18.15 -21.25 -31.25
N GLY A 178 17.74 -20.16 -31.92
CA GLY A 178 17.27 -18.95 -31.27
C GLY A 178 16.06 -19.21 -30.38
N GLN A 179 15.05 -19.96 -30.87
CA GLN A 179 13.88 -20.33 -30.09
C GLN A 179 14.22 -21.20 -28.88
N ILE A 180 15.14 -22.16 -29.03
CA ILE A 180 15.63 -22.98 -27.91
C ILE A 180 16.32 -22.08 -26.89
N PHE A 181 17.25 -21.23 -27.34
CA PHE A 181 17.97 -20.30 -26.48
C PHE A 181 17.04 -19.33 -25.74
N PHE A 182 16.04 -18.77 -26.43
CA PHE A 182 15.05 -17.87 -25.83
C PHE A 182 14.14 -18.59 -24.85
N ARG A 183 13.71 -19.83 -25.12
CA ARG A 183 12.97 -20.64 -24.15
C ARG A 183 13.81 -20.96 -22.93
N THR A 184 15.10 -21.23 -23.09
CA THR A 184 16.02 -21.45 -21.96
C THR A 184 16.22 -20.17 -21.15
N LEU A 185 16.33 -19.01 -21.80
CA LEU A 185 16.39 -17.70 -21.13
C LEU A 185 15.11 -17.35 -20.40
N ASP A 186 13.95 -17.62 -21.00
CA ASP A 186 12.64 -17.35 -20.41
C ASP A 186 12.41 -18.27 -19.20
N TYR A 187 12.79 -19.55 -19.32
CA TYR A 187 12.78 -20.51 -18.23
C TYR A 187 13.76 -20.11 -17.11
N ALA A 188 14.96 -19.65 -17.45
CA ALA A 188 15.93 -19.13 -16.49
C ALA A 188 15.41 -17.84 -15.80
N GLY A 189 14.73 -16.97 -16.55
CA GLY A 189 14.07 -15.78 -16.03
C GLY A 189 12.97 -16.12 -15.02
N HIS A 190 12.08 -17.07 -15.37
CA HIS A 190 11.06 -17.56 -14.44
C HIS A 190 11.64 -18.28 -13.22
N LEU A 191 12.73 -19.03 -13.39
CA LEU A 191 13.44 -19.64 -12.27
C LEU A 191 14.11 -18.60 -11.38
N PHE A 192 14.69 -17.55 -11.96
CA PHE A 192 15.27 -16.42 -11.22
C PHE A 192 14.19 -15.61 -10.51
N GLU A 193 13.03 -15.43 -11.12
CA GLU A 193 11.87 -14.82 -10.49
C GLU A 193 11.39 -15.68 -9.30
N LYS A 194 11.26 -17.00 -9.49
CA LYS A 194 10.93 -17.94 -8.40
C LYS A 194 12.01 -17.97 -7.31
N SER A 195 13.29 -17.85 -7.66
CA SER A 195 14.39 -17.81 -6.68
C SER A 195 14.44 -16.45 -5.97
N LEU A 196 14.12 -15.35 -6.62
CA LEU A 196 13.98 -14.03 -6.00
C LEU A 196 12.74 -13.97 -5.11
N ILE A 197 11.65 -14.63 -5.48
CA ILE A 197 10.45 -14.78 -4.66
C ILE A 197 10.78 -15.68 -3.46
N SER A 198 11.47 -16.80 -3.64
CA SER A 198 11.87 -17.69 -2.54
C SER A 198 12.90 -17.02 -1.64
N LEU A 199 13.87 -16.27 -2.16
CA LEU A 199 14.80 -15.44 -1.39
C LEU A 199 14.10 -14.28 -0.68
N LYS A 200 13.07 -13.67 -1.28
CA LYS A 200 12.21 -12.70 -0.59
C LYS A 200 11.42 -13.37 0.53
N ILE A 201 10.88 -14.57 0.31
CA ILE A 201 10.15 -15.34 1.32
C ILE A 201 11.10 -15.75 2.45
N VAL A 202 12.30 -16.23 2.14
CA VAL A 202 13.33 -16.64 3.11
C VAL A 202 13.91 -15.43 3.85
N LYS A 203 14.11 -14.30 3.18
CA LYS A 203 14.56 -13.05 3.83
C LYS A 203 13.43 -12.41 4.66
N LYS A 204 12.17 -12.62 4.29
CA LYS A 204 10.99 -12.19 5.05
C LYS A 204 10.68 -13.17 6.19
N SER A 205 11.01 -14.45 6.08
CA SER A 205 10.89 -15.45 7.15
C SER A 205 12.03 -15.35 8.14
N LEU A 206 13.27 -15.11 7.69
CA LEU A 206 14.41 -14.81 8.56
C LEU A 206 14.23 -13.47 9.27
N ARG A 207 13.63 -12.46 8.63
CA ARG A 207 13.21 -11.23 9.32
C ARG A 207 12.01 -11.43 10.23
N ALA A 208 11.12 -12.37 9.94
CA ALA A 208 9.99 -12.70 10.81
C ALA A 208 10.43 -13.53 12.02
N GLU A 209 11.43 -14.41 11.87
CA GLU A 209 12.10 -15.10 12.97
C GLU A 209 12.97 -14.11 13.78
N GLU A 210 13.71 -13.21 13.13
CA GLU A 210 14.40 -12.10 13.82
C GLU A 210 13.41 -11.16 14.52
N LEU A 211 12.20 -10.93 13.98
CA LEU A 211 11.17 -10.09 14.60
C LEU A 211 10.38 -10.81 15.70
N LEU A 212 10.19 -12.13 15.61
CA LEU A 212 9.63 -12.95 16.68
C LEU A 212 10.63 -13.13 17.83
N ILE A 213 11.93 -13.18 17.52
CA ILE A 213 13.00 -13.24 18.52
C ILE A 213 13.36 -11.84 19.05
N SER A 214 13.19 -10.76 18.27
CA SER A 214 13.34 -9.37 18.71
C SER A 214 12.05 -8.75 19.26
N GLN A 215 11.03 -9.56 19.51
CA GLN A 215 9.85 -9.21 20.31
C GLN A 215 10.01 -9.61 21.78
N GLU A 216 11.21 -10.03 22.20
CA GLU A 216 11.70 -9.51 23.48
C GLU A 216 11.75 -7.99 23.34
N GLU A 217 10.80 -7.34 24.03
CA GLU A 217 10.70 -5.92 24.21
C GLU A 217 12.09 -5.26 24.12
N LYS A 218 12.36 -4.53 23.03
CA LYS A 218 13.12 -3.30 23.23
C LYS A 218 12.37 -2.62 24.36
N PRO A 219 12.98 -2.42 25.54
CA PRO A 219 12.26 -1.98 26.72
C PRO A 219 11.43 -0.81 26.25
N ALA A 220 10.11 -0.88 26.49
CA ALA A 220 9.26 0.27 26.32
C ALA A 220 10.07 1.43 26.92
N ILE A 221 10.52 2.35 26.07
CA ILE A 221 11.19 3.55 26.56
C ILE A 221 10.22 4.05 27.61
N ASP A 222 10.64 4.09 28.87
CA ASP A 222 9.74 4.21 30.00
C ASP A 222 8.98 5.53 29.82
N LEU A 223 7.79 5.43 29.20
CA LEU A 223 6.97 6.56 28.79
C LEU A 223 6.62 7.36 30.05
N ASP A 224 6.57 6.66 31.19
CA ASP A 224 6.35 7.18 32.53
C ASP A 224 7.48 8.11 32.99
N GLN A 225 8.72 7.87 32.55
CA GLN A 225 9.85 8.74 32.87
C GLN A 225 10.01 9.90 31.87
N MET A 226 9.58 9.72 30.62
CA MET A 226 9.86 10.69 29.55
C MET A 226 8.73 11.69 29.28
N VAL A 227 7.47 11.27 29.45
CA VAL A 227 6.30 12.10 29.16
C VAL A 227 5.57 12.38 30.48
N PRO A 228 5.50 13.65 30.93
CA PRO A 228 4.76 14.00 32.14
C PRO A 228 3.33 13.45 32.12
N ASP A 229 2.86 12.94 33.26
CA ASP A 229 1.51 12.36 33.41
C ASP A 229 0.42 13.32 32.95
N SER A 230 0.58 14.61 33.20
CA SER A 230 -0.36 15.64 32.76
C SER A 230 -0.50 15.71 31.23
N ILE A 231 0.59 15.47 30.49
CA ILE A 231 0.56 15.40 29.03
C ILE A 231 -0.06 14.07 28.58
N ARG A 232 0.29 12.96 29.22
CA ARG A 232 -0.28 11.65 28.87
C ARG A 232 -1.79 11.64 29.04
N GLN A 233 -2.26 12.10 30.20
CA GLN A 233 -3.68 12.28 30.48
C GLN A 233 -4.35 13.24 29.49
N GLU A 234 -3.71 14.33 29.07
CA GLU A 234 -4.26 15.24 28.04
C GLU A 234 -4.47 14.57 26.67
N PHE A 235 -3.65 13.57 26.33
CA PHE A 235 -3.77 12.81 25.07
C PHE A 235 -4.60 11.54 25.19
N GLU A 236 -4.78 11.00 26.40
CA GLU A 236 -5.69 9.88 26.70
C GLU A 236 -7.13 10.36 26.93
N GLN A 237 -7.30 11.46 27.65
CA GLN A 237 -8.56 12.16 27.81
C GLN A 237 -8.86 12.85 26.49
N SER A 238 -9.85 12.33 25.79
CA SER A 238 -10.41 12.94 24.59
C SER A 238 -11.27 14.18 24.91
N ASP A 239 -11.01 14.84 26.05
CA ASP A 239 -11.64 16.08 26.44
C ASP A 239 -10.99 17.23 25.70
N PHE A 240 -11.76 17.80 24.79
CA PHE A 240 -11.38 19.01 24.08
C PHE A 240 -11.73 20.24 24.91
N ASN A 241 -11.43 20.31 26.22
CA ASN A 241 -11.91 21.38 27.13
C ASN A 241 -11.72 22.85 26.64
N ASN A 242 -10.88 23.10 25.62
CA ASN A 242 -10.80 24.35 24.84
C ASN A 242 -11.30 24.20 23.39
N ILE A 243 -12.53 23.71 23.24
CA ILE A 243 -13.17 23.31 21.98
C ILE A 243 -13.10 24.38 20.88
N GLU A 244 -13.28 25.64 21.25
CA GLU A 244 -13.36 26.75 20.29
C GLU A 244 -12.10 26.92 19.44
N GLN A 245 -10.94 26.59 20.01
CA GLN A 245 -9.65 26.68 19.32
C GLN A 245 -9.60 25.70 18.15
N TYR A 246 -10.28 24.56 18.26
CA TYR A 246 -10.32 23.52 17.24
C TYR A 246 -11.28 23.84 16.10
N LEU A 247 -12.37 24.57 16.34
CA LEU A 247 -13.31 24.96 15.28
C LEU A 247 -12.71 25.84 14.19
N ASN A 248 -11.80 26.74 14.57
CA ASN A 248 -11.10 27.59 13.62
C ASN A 248 -10.14 26.79 12.72
N ILE A 249 -9.80 25.57 13.13
CA ILE A 249 -8.97 24.63 12.37
C ILE A 249 -9.81 23.95 11.27
N PHE A 250 -11.15 23.93 11.37
CA PHE A 250 -12.04 23.16 10.50
C PHE A 250 -12.97 24.05 9.65
N PRO A 251 -12.45 24.78 8.64
CA PRO A 251 -13.21 25.82 7.93
C PRO A 251 -14.41 25.28 7.14
N GLN A 252 -14.30 24.07 6.58
CA GLN A 252 -15.39 23.45 5.83
C GLN A 252 -16.53 23.02 6.77
N GLN A 253 -16.18 22.40 7.89
CA GLN A 253 -17.10 22.00 8.94
C GLN A 253 -17.82 23.22 9.52
N LYS A 254 -17.08 24.31 9.77
CA LYS A 254 -17.64 25.59 10.23
C LYS A 254 -18.69 26.14 9.26
N LYS A 255 -18.42 26.12 7.95
CA LYS A 255 -19.38 26.58 6.93
C LYS A 255 -20.67 25.74 6.93
N MET A 256 -20.52 24.41 6.98
CA MET A 256 -21.66 23.50 7.03
C MET A 256 -22.53 23.77 8.26
N VAL A 257 -21.89 23.85 9.42
CA VAL A 257 -22.52 24.14 10.71
C VAL A 257 -23.27 25.48 10.72
N HIS A 258 -22.68 26.55 10.17
CA HIS A 258 -23.39 27.82 10.01
C HIS A 258 -24.63 27.67 9.12
N THR A 259 -24.54 26.90 8.04
CA THR A 259 -25.64 26.70 7.10
C THR A 259 -26.80 25.95 7.79
N VAL A 260 -26.50 24.88 8.52
CA VAL A 260 -27.46 24.12 9.32
C VAL A 260 -28.13 25.02 10.37
N ALA A 261 -27.34 25.77 11.14
CA ALA A 261 -27.85 26.65 12.18
C ALA A 261 -28.76 27.75 11.61
N SER A 262 -28.35 28.40 10.52
CA SER A 262 -29.15 29.44 9.87
C SER A 262 -30.44 28.90 9.26
N SER A 263 -30.41 27.70 8.67
CA SER A 263 -31.61 27.04 8.13
C SER A 263 -32.64 26.79 9.24
N TRP A 264 -32.20 26.19 10.35
CA TRP A 264 -33.07 25.94 11.49
C TRP A 264 -33.57 27.25 12.11
N GLN A 265 -32.71 28.23 12.36
CA GLN A 265 -33.14 29.53 12.91
C GLN A 265 -34.18 30.25 12.04
N SER A 266 -34.15 30.02 10.73
CA SER A 266 -35.12 30.58 9.78
C SER A 266 -36.49 29.87 9.79
N GLY A 267 -36.64 28.81 10.60
CA GLY A 267 -37.90 28.06 10.73
C GLY A 267 -38.05 26.91 9.74
N ASN A 268 -37.03 26.59 8.94
CA ASN A 268 -37.08 25.46 8.02
C ASN A 268 -36.99 24.13 8.76
N SER A 269 -37.57 23.09 8.18
CA SER A 269 -37.26 21.71 8.54
C SER A 269 -35.75 21.49 8.39
N THR A 270 -35.12 20.88 9.38
CA THR A 270 -33.65 20.68 9.33
C THR A 270 -33.23 19.41 10.06
N SER A 271 -32.64 18.50 9.30
CA SER A 271 -31.96 17.31 9.80
C SER A 271 -30.50 17.24 9.28
N PHE A 272 -29.57 16.87 10.16
CA PHE A 272 -28.13 16.92 9.90
C PHE A 272 -27.45 15.60 10.29
N LEU A 273 -26.80 14.95 9.33
CA LEU A 273 -26.05 13.71 9.55
C LEU A 273 -24.53 13.95 9.55
N ILE A 274 -23.84 13.45 10.57
CA ILE A 274 -22.38 13.48 10.71
C ILE A 274 -21.84 12.06 10.51
N ILE A 275 -20.95 11.89 9.54
CA ILE A 275 -20.42 10.59 9.11
C ILE A 275 -18.92 10.55 9.38
N GLY A 276 -18.42 9.48 10.01
CA GLY A 276 -16.99 9.34 10.26
C GLY A 276 -16.63 8.03 10.95
N LYS A 277 -15.37 7.60 10.84
CA LYS A 277 -14.88 6.37 11.48
C LYS A 277 -14.95 6.46 13.01
N LYS A 278 -14.97 5.32 13.70
CA LYS A 278 -14.70 5.28 15.15
C LYS A 278 -13.39 6.02 15.49
N GLY A 279 -13.42 6.89 16.49
CA GLY A 279 -12.26 7.70 16.88
C GLY A 279 -11.96 8.92 16.00
N SER A 280 -12.81 9.26 15.01
CA SER A 280 -12.63 10.45 14.16
C SER A 280 -13.06 11.77 14.81
N GLY A 281 -13.52 11.76 16.07
CA GLY A 281 -13.99 12.94 16.78
C GLY A 281 -15.43 13.38 16.50
N LYS A 282 -16.32 12.50 16.01
CA LYS A 282 -17.74 12.81 15.74
C LYS A 282 -18.47 13.38 16.96
N SER A 283 -18.42 12.66 18.07
CA SER A 283 -19.10 13.02 19.33
C SER A 283 -18.59 14.36 19.87
N GLN A 284 -17.28 14.57 19.81
CA GLN A 284 -16.64 15.82 20.22
C GLN A 284 -17.03 16.98 19.30
N PHE A 285 -17.13 16.74 17.99
CA PHE A 285 -17.62 17.72 17.03
C PHE A 285 -19.10 18.08 17.26
N MET A 286 -19.94 17.10 17.61
CA MET A 286 -21.35 17.35 17.97
C MET A 286 -21.47 18.26 19.20
N MET A 287 -20.78 17.93 20.29
CA MET A 287 -20.78 18.74 21.52
C MET A 287 -20.28 20.17 21.26
N LEU A 288 -19.25 20.29 20.42
CA LEU A 288 -18.71 21.55 19.95
C LEU A 288 -19.71 22.38 19.14
N PHE A 289 -20.49 21.72 18.29
CA PHE A 289 -21.51 22.38 17.50
C PHE A 289 -22.62 22.94 18.39
N GLN A 290 -23.11 22.15 19.34
CA GLN A 290 -24.11 22.56 20.33
C GLN A 290 -23.66 23.78 21.13
N THR A 291 -22.52 23.67 21.80
CA THR A 291 -22.00 24.68 22.72
C THR A 291 -21.81 26.05 22.07
N LYS A 292 -21.37 26.10 20.81
CA LYS A 292 -21.06 27.37 20.14
C LYS A 292 -22.20 27.97 19.33
N PHE A 293 -22.96 27.15 18.61
CA PHE A 293 -23.95 27.66 17.65
C PHE A 293 -25.36 27.70 18.22
N PHE A 294 -25.58 26.99 19.32
CA PHE A 294 -26.88 26.85 19.95
C PHE A 294 -26.82 27.08 21.46
N SER A 295 -25.89 27.92 21.91
CA SER A 295 -25.83 28.37 23.30
C SER A 295 -27.17 29.00 23.71
N GLY A 296 -27.94 28.30 24.56
CA GLY A 296 -29.26 28.74 25.03
C GLY A 296 -30.45 28.04 24.38
N ALA A 297 -30.27 27.26 23.30
CA ALA A 297 -31.33 26.41 22.78
C ALA A 297 -31.52 25.18 23.67
N LYS A 298 -32.78 24.81 23.93
CA LYS A 298 -33.10 23.53 24.59
C LYS A 298 -32.54 22.40 23.75
N THR A 299 -31.67 21.60 24.35
CA THR A 299 -30.99 20.49 23.66
C THR A 299 -31.19 19.21 24.46
N ARG A 300 -31.53 18.13 23.76
CA ARG A 300 -31.55 16.77 24.29
C ARG A 300 -30.49 15.97 23.58
N GLN A 301 -29.59 15.36 24.34
CA GLN A 301 -28.54 14.51 23.80
C GLN A 301 -28.80 13.07 24.25
N VAL A 302 -28.80 12.16 23.29
CA VAL A 302 -28.93 10.72 23.53
C VAL A 302 -27.73 10.02 22.89
N ILE A 303 -27.08 9.15 23.65
CA ILE A 303 -25.95 8.34 23.19
C ILE A 303 -26.45 6.91 23.08
N LEU A 304 -26.57 6.40 21.86
CA LEU A 304 -26.98 5.03 21.63
C LEU A 304 -25.83 4.11 22.02
N ARG A 305 -26.18 3.02 22.69
CA ARG A 305 -25.24 1.97 23.10
C ARG A 305 -25.54 0.67 22.38
N PRO A 306 -24.52 -0.16 22.12
CA PRO A 306 -24.76 -1.47 21.55
C PRO A 306 -25.57 -2.33 22.51
N HIS A 307 -26.55 -3.06 21.97
CA HIS A 307 -27.34 -4.04 22.71
C HIS A 307 -27.69 -5.21 21.79
N GLN A 308 -27.82 -6.42 22.32
CA GLN A 308 -28.17 -7.62 21.55
C GLN A 308 -29.53 -7.47 20.86
N ASP A 309 -30.51 -7.03 21.62
CA ASP A 309 -31.83 -6.68 21.11
C ASP A 309 -31.86 -5.20 20.70
N LYS A 310 -31.92 -4.94 19.39
CA LYS A 310 -31.98 -3.57 18.85
C LYS A 310 -33.26 -2.84 19.26
N LYS A 311 -34.34 -3.56 19.60
CA LYS A 311 -35.56 -2.92 20.12
C LYS A 311 -35.30 -2.26 21.46
N GLN A 312 -34.49 -2.87 22.32
CA GLN A 312 -34.11 -2.27 23.60
C GLN A 312 -33.24 -1.01 23.42
N VAL A 313 -32.40 -0.96 22.38
CA VAL A 313 -31.68 0.28 22.03
C VAL A 313 -32.67 1.41 21.71
N LEU A 314 -33.70 1.11 20.91
CA LEU A 314 -34.71 2.10 20.53
C LEU A 314 -35.65 2.48 21.69
N GLN A 315 -36.03 1.52 22.53
CA GLN A 315 -36.81 1.78 23.74
C GLN A 315 -36.03 2.65 24.73
N GLY A 316 -34.73 2.33 24.94
CA GLY A 316 -33.83 3.18 25.74
C GLY A 316 -33.71 4.58 25.15
N PHE A 317 -33.61 4.70 23.83
CA PHE A 317 -33.63 6.00 23.15
C PHE A 317 -34.93 6.78 23.40
N PHE A 318 -36.09 6.14 23.27
CA PHE A 318 -37.39 6.77 23.57
C PHE A 318 -37.48 7.22 25.04
N HIS A 319 -36.94 6.39 25.94
CA HIS A 319 -36.92 6.69 27.37
C HIS A 319 -36.03 7.90 27.66
N ASP A 320 -34.80 7.92 27.15
CA ASP A 320 -33.86 9.03 27.34
C ASP A 320 -34.39 10.34 26.71
N LEU A 321 -35.12 10.24 25.60
CA LEU A 321 -35.65 11.40 24.89
C LEU A 321 -36.90 11.98 25.56
N SER A 322 -37.82 11.12 26.00
CA SER A 322 -39.22 11.48 26.32
C SER A 322 -39.81 10.80 27.55
N ASN A 323 -39.05 9.96 28.27
CA ASN A 323 -39.52 9.10 29.38
C ASN A 323 -40.66 8.15 28.98
N THR A 324 -40.71 7.73 27.71
CA THR A 324 -41.67 6.74 27.19
C THR A 324 -40.92 5.59 26.52
N GLU A 325 -41.58 4.48 26.22
CA GLU A 325 -40.92 3.30 25.66
C GLU A 325 -41.45 2.90 24.27
N ASP A 326 -42.39 3.67 23.72
CA ASP A 326 -43.02 3.39 22.43
C ASP A 326 -43.01 4.61 21.49
N PHE A 327 -43.11 4.29 20.20
CA PHE A 327 -43.02 5.25 19.12
C PHE A 327 -44.13 6.31 19.15
N GLU A 328 -45.38 5.92 19.39
CA GLU A 328 -46.52 6.83 19.31
C GLU A 328 -46.49 7.85 20.45
N SER A 329 -46.17 7.40 21.66
CA SER A 329 -46.00 8.28 22.82
C SER A 329 -44.82 9.26 22.64
N THR A 330 -43.67 8.78 22.14
CA THR A 330 -42.53 9.67 21.84
C THR A 330 -42.88 10.67 20.75
N LEU A 331 -43.58 10.26 19.69
CA LEU A 331 -44.01 11.15 18.61
C LEU A 331 -44.96 12.23 19.13
N ALA A 332 -45.95 11.86 19.95
CA ALA A 332 -46.88 12.80 20.58
C ALA A 332 -46.12 13.81 21.46
N PHE A 333 -45.21 13.32 22.30
CA PHE A 333 -44.36 14.15 23.15
C PHE A 333 -43.54 15.17 22.35
N LEU A 334 -42.91 14.76 21.25
CA LEU A 334 -42.13 15.67 20.40
C LEU A 334 -43.02 16.72 19.72
N ARG A 335 -44.19 16.31 19.20
CA ARG A 335 -45.16 17.23 18.60
C ARG A 335 -45.67 18.29 19.57
N GLU A 336 -45.81 17.96 20.84
CA GLU A 336 -46.23 18.89 21.89
C GLU A 336 -45.07 19.71 22.47
N SER A 337 -43.85 19.15 22.49
CA SER A 337 -42.66 19.79 23.03
C SER A 337 -42.27 21.08 22.32
N GLU A 338 -41.72 22.05 23.04
CA GLU A 338 -41.11 23.23 22.44
C GLU A 338 -40.02 22.87 21.41
N ARG A 339 -39.80 23.78 20.45
CA ARG A 339 -38.74 23.67 19.46
C ARG A 339 -37.38 23.51 20.16
N GLN A 340 -36.68 22.43 19.84
CA GLN A 340 -35.46 22.02 20.51
C GLN A 340 -34.53 21.30 19.53
N ILE A 341 -33.31 21.07 19.98
CA ILE A 341 -32.28 20.32 19.25
C ILE A 341 -32.21 18.92 19.83
N ILE A 342 -32.26 17.91 18.97
CA ILE A 342 -32.17 16.50 19.34
C ILE A 342 -30.89 15.95 18.73
N MET A 343 -29.96 15.57 19.58
CA MET A 343 -28.65 15.07 19.21
C MET A 343 -28.57 13.58 19.51
N VAL A 344 -28.33 12.77 18.48
CA VAL A 344 -28.26 11.30 18.62
C VAL A 344 -26.91 10.81 18.14
N ASP A 345 -26.13 10.24 19.04
CA ASP A 345 -24.84 9.64 18.71
C ASP A 345 -24.96 8.13 18.54
N GLY A 346 -24.36 7.58 17.47
CA GLY A 346 -24.27 6.13 17.27
C GLY A 346 -25.46 5.50 16.53
N LEU A 347 -26.00 6.14 15.48
CA LEU A 347 -27.13 5.63 14.67
C LEU A 347 -26.97 4.17 14.22
N HIS A 348 -25.73 3.74 14.00
CA HIS A 348 -25.39 2.39 13.57
C HIS A 348 -25.73 1.30 14.59
N TYR A 349 -26.01 1.65 15.85
CA TYR A 349 -26.49 0.70 16.86
C TYR A 349 -27.98 0.36 16.73
N LEU A 350 -28.74 1.02 15.85
CA LEU A 350 -30.16 0.70 15.60
C LEU A 350 -30.38 -0.36 14.51
N PHE A 351 -29.31 -0.96 13.97
CA PHE A 351 -29.44 -2.02 12.98
C PHE A 351 -28.47 -3.17 13.21
N ILE A 352 -28.81 -4.31 12.63
CA ILE A 352 -27.97 -5.50 12.54
C ILE A 352 -28.13 -6.07 11.12
N ARG A 353 -27.05 -6.53 10.50
CA ARG A 353 -27.07 -7.03 9.11
C ARG A 353 -27.69 -8.43 9.05
N GLN A 354 -28.99 -8.50 9.21
CA GLN A 354 -29.80 -9.71 9.08
C GLN A 354 -31.19 -9.37 8.52
N ASN A 355 -31.96 -10.37 8.09
CA ASN A 355 -33.32 -10.17 7.62
C ASN A 355 -34.18 -9.53 8.72
N GLY A 356 -34.88 -8.44 8.40
CA GLY A 356 -35.65 -7.66 9.38
C GLY A 356 -34.79 -6.84 10.37
N GLY A 357 -33.47 -6.88 10.26
CA GLY A 357 -32.54 -6.18 11.16
C GLY A 357 -32.49 -4.66 10.99
N TYR A 358 -33.36 -4.09 10.14
CA TYR A 358 -33.44 -2.66 9.83
C TYR A 358 -34.70 -1.98 10.37
N THR A 359 -35.70 -2.75 10.84
CA THR A 359 -37.01 -2.21 11.24
C THR A 359 -36.91 -1.18 12.36
N VAL A 360 -35.98 -1.37 13.30
CA VAL A 360 -35.71 -0.44 14.39
C VAL A 360 -35.15 0.89 13.85
N LEU A 361 -34.19 0.82 12.93
CA LEU A 361 -33.65 1.98 12.24
C LEU A 361 -34.73 2.70 11.40
N GLU A 362 -35.58 1.96 10.67
CA GLU A 362 -36.67 2.52 9.88
C GLU A 362 -37.66 3.30 10.77
N GLN A 363 -38.04 2.76 11.94
CA GLN A 363 -38.87 3.47 12.91
C GLN A 363 -38.22 4.75 13.41
N PHE A 364 -36.91 4.72 13.72
CA PHE A 364 -36.19 5.92 14.12
C PHE A 364 -36.17 6.99 13.01
N LEU A 365 -35.94 6.58 11.76
CA LEU A 365 -35.94 7.49 10.62
C LEU A 365 -37.33 8.08 10.34
N ASP A 366 -38.40 7.30 10.53
CA ASP A 366 -39.78 7.79 10.44
C ASP A 366 -40.09 8.83 11.53
N LEU A 367 -39.55 8.65 12.75
CA LEU A 367 -39.68 9.64 13.81
C LEU A 367 -39.03 10.98 13.42
N ILE A 368 -37.83 10.95 12.83
CA ILE A 368 -37.16 12.15 12.32
C ILE A 368 -38.06 12.83 11.29
N LYS A 369 -38.53 12.10 10.28
CA LYS A 369 -39.37 12.68 9.22
C LYS A 369 -40.66 13.30 9.70
N LYS A 370 -41.28 12.73 10.73
CA LYS A 370 -42.53 13.25 11.32
C LYS A 370 -42.34 14.43 12.27
N THR A 371 -41.09 14.82 12.58
CA THR A 371 -40.78 15.85 13.59
C THR A 371 -39.67 16.83 13.18
N GLU A 372 -39.03 16.66 12.02
CA GLU A 372 -37.94 17.51 11.52
C GLU A 372 -38.39 18.93 11.15
N ASP A 373 -39.69 19.14 10.96
CA ASP A 373 -40.32 20.45 10.79
C ASP A 373 -40.27 21.30 12.07
N LYS A 374 -40.33 20.66 13.24
CA LYS A 374 -40.28 21.33 14.54
C LYS A 374 -38.89 21.30 15.16
N HIS A 375 -38.20 20.17 15.11
CA HIS A 375 -36.95 19.95 15.82
C HIS A 375 -35.74 19.89 14.89
N LEU A 376 -34.59 20.39 15.36
CA LEU A 376 -33.33 20.14 14.67
C LEU A 376 -32.79 18.78 15.08
N TRP A 377 -32.72 17.85 14.14
CA TRP A 377 -32.08 16.55 14.36
C TRP A 377 -30.61 16.60 13.96
N ILE A 378 -29.70 16.23 14.87
CA ILE A 378 -28.27 16.08 14.59
C ILE A 378 -27.89 14.66 14.95
N VAL A 379 -27.53 13.86 13.93
CA VAL A 379 -27.32 12.43 14.09
C VAL A 379 -25.90 12.07 13.66
N SER A 380 -25.24 11.19 14.42
CA SER A 380 -23.91 10.66 14.12
C SER A 380 -23.98 9.20 13.69
N ILE A 381 -23.17 8.83 12.70
CA ILE A 381 -23.07 7.45 12.20
C ILE A 381 -21.61 7.07 11.89
N ASP A 382 -21.28 5.79 12.08
CA ASP A 382 -20.00 5.25 11.62
C ASP A 382 -19.92 5.28 10.07
N GLU A 383 -18.71 5.52 9.55
CA GLU A 383 -18.47 5.61 8.11
C GLU A 383 -18.82 4.31 7.37
N PHE A 384 -18.35 3.17 7.89
CA PHE A 384 -18.57 1.86 7.26
C PHE A 384 -20.06 1.48 7.33
N ALA A 385 -20.71 1.76 8.46
CA ALA A 385 -22.15 1.61 8.63
C ALA A 385 -22.94 2.45 7.62
N TYR A 386 -22.60 3.73 7.45
CA TYR A 386 -23.26 4.62 6.49
C TYR A 386 -23.13 4.11 5.06
N PHE A 387 -21.91 3.73 4.65
CA PHE A 387 -21.67 3.22 3.30
C PHE A 387 -22.41 1.91 3.04
N PHE A 388 -22.56 1.06 4.05
CA PHE A 388 -23.39 -0.13 3.97
C PHE A 388 -24.89 0.23 3.84
N LEU A 389 -25.42 1.02 4.78
CA LEU A 389 -26.84 1.32 4.87
C LEU A 389 -27.38 2.13 3.70
N LYS A 390 -26.62 3.06 3.13
CA LYS A 390 -27.08 3.90 2.01
C LYS A 390 -27.40 3.11 0.73
N GLN A 391 -26.99 1.84 0.65
CA GLN A 391 -27.34 0.95 -0.47
C GLN A 391 -28.69 0.26 -0.27
N ILE A 392 -29.19 0.25 0.95
CA ILE A 392 -30.39 -0.48 1.37
C ILE A 392 -31.51 0.50 1.72
N LEU A 393 -31.15 1.63 2.33
CA LEU A 393 -32.06 2.66 2.80
C LEU A 393 -31.71 4.02 2.18
N PRO A 394 -32.70 4.89 1.94
CA PRO A 394 -32.50 6.22 1.39
C PRO A 394 -31.98 7.21 2.45
N LEU A 395 -30.94 6.84 3.21
CA LEU A 395 -30.37 7.68 4.27
C LEU A 395 -30.00 9.08 3.77
N ALA A 396 -29.50 9.18 2.55
CA ALA A 396 -29.09 10.45 1.98
C ALA A 396 -30.26 11.41 1.70
N GLU A 397 -31.47 10.88 1.51
CA GLU A 397 -32.69 11.65 1.25
C GLU A 397 -33.40 12.05 2.56
N ILE A 398 -33.09 11.36 3.66
CA ILE A 398 -33.70 11.64 4.95
C ILE A 398 -33.07 12.87 5.62
N PHE A 399 -31.77 13.09 5.41
CA PHE A 399 -31.04 14.19 6.03
C PHE A 399 -30.83 15.35 5.06
N ASP A 400 -31.32 16.55 5.42
CA ASP A 400 -31.15 17.77 4.62
C ASP A 400 -29.67 18.15 4.44
N PHE A 401 -28.87 17.92 5.48
CA PHE A 401 -27.46 18.22 5.51
C PHE A 401 -26.64 16.98 5.88
N GLN A 402 -25.48 16.82 5.24
CA GLN A 402 -24.55 15.73 5.54
C GLN A 402 -23.13 16.28 5.64
N LEU A 403 -22.42 15.88 6.69
CA LEU A 403 -21.02 16.19 6.89
C LEU A 403 -20.23 14.90 7.09
N LYS A 404 -19.40 14.56 6.11
CA LYS A 404 -18.34 13.58 6.30
C LYS A 404 -17.17 14.24 7.04
N MET A 405 -16.70 13.61 8.11
CA MET A 405 -15.52 14.05 8.84
C MET A 405 -14.29 13.96 7.94
N ASN A 406 -13.90 15.08 7.35
CA ASN A 406 -12.78 15.17 6.40
C ASN A 406 -11.45 14.93 7.08
N ILE A 407 -10.57 14.19 6.41
CA ILE A 407 -9.16 14.00 6.82
C ILE A 407 -8.54 15.38 7.02
N LEU A 408 -8.07 15.63 8.24
CA LEU A 408 -7.38 16.84 8.63
C LEU A 408 -6.02 16.84 7.97
N ASN A 409 -5.60 17.98 7.45
CA ASN A 409 -4.28 18.09 6.88
C ASN A 409 -3.21 18.11 7.99
N SER A 410 -1.96 17.88 7.60
CA SER A 410 -0.84 17.82 8.54
C SER A 410 -0.67 19.10 9.37
N SER A 411 -1.03 20.27 8.83
CA SER A 411 -0.95 21.53 9.58
C SER A 411 -2.03 21.66 10.65
N GLU A 412 -3.20 21.06 10.42
CA GLU A 412 -4.32 21.04 11.37
C GLU A 412 -4.01 20.09 12.54
N ILE A 413 -3.53 18.86 12.25
CA ILE A 413 -3.05 17.94 13.29
C ILE A 413 -1.88 18.51 14.08
N HIS A 414 -0.94 19.17 13.40
CA HIS A 414 0.17 19.86 14.05
C HIS A 414 -0.33 20.91 15.04
N LYS A 415 -1.30 21.76 14.64
CA LYS A 415 -1.91 22.75 15.53
C LYS A 415 -2.61 22.10 16.73
N ILE A 416 -3.36 21.01 16.52
CA ILE A 416 -4.05 20.29 17.61
C ILE A 416 -3.05 19.81 18.67
N ILE A 417 -1.98 19.14 18.23
CA ILE A 417 -0.96 18.60 19.12
C ILE A 417 -0.22 19.75 19.82
N LEU A 418 0.17 20.80 19.10
CA LEU A 418 0.83 21.97 19.69
C LEU A 418 -0.06 22.69 20.70
N THR A 419 -1.35 22.86 20.43
CA THR A 419 -2.30 23.47 21.36
C THR A 419 -2.33 22.69 22.66
N LYS A 420 -2.51 21.36 22.59
CA LYS A 420 -2.47 20.48 23.77
C LYS A 420 -1.17 20.63 24.54
N LEU A 421 -0.01 20.58 23.87
CA LEU A 421 1.29 20.76 24.52
C LEU A 421 1.46 22.15 25.16
N SER A 422 1.03 23.20 24.47
CA SER A 422 1.19 24.59 24.91
C SER A 422 0.36 24.90 26.16
N ASN A 423 -0.80 24.27 26.33
CA ASN A 423 -1.62 24.37 27.55
C ASN A 423 -0.87 23.84 28.77
N HIS A 424 0.08 22.92 28.56
CA HIS A 424 0.97 22.38 29.59
C HIS A 424 2.37 23.05 29.58
N GLY A 425 2.57 24.10 28.79
CA GLY A 425 3.83 24.85 28.72
C GLY A 425 4.95 24.17 27.94
N PHE A 426 4.61 23.22 27.04
CA PHE A 426 5.57 22.51 26.20
C PHE A 426 5.58 22.99 24.75
N SER A 427 6.77 22.95 24.15
CA SER A 427 6.99 23.10 22.70
C SER A 427 7.46 21.79 22.08
N LEU A 428 7.42 21.71 20.75
CA LEU A 428 7.79 20.51 20.01
C LEU A 428 8.95 20.81 19.06
N ALA A 429 9.96 19.92 19.04
CA ALA A 429 11.06 19.96 18.08
C ALA A 429 11.30 18.57 17.49
N PRO A 430 11.78 18.47 16.24
CA PRO A 430 12.19 17.20 15.67
C PRO A 430 13.59 16.79 16.14
N GLU A 431 13.82 15.49 16.21
CA GLU A 431 15.14 14.90 16.33
C GLU A 431 15.93 15.12 15.03
N ILE A 432 17.11 15.75 15.15
CA ILE A 432 17.99 16.05 14.01
C ILE A 432 19.25 15.19 14.11
N THR A 433 19.21 14.05 13.44
CA THR A 433 20.37 13.15 13.31
C THR A 433 21.26 13.54 12.12
N PRO A 434 22.56 13.18 12.14
CA PRO A 434 23.45 13.35 10.99
C PRO A 434 22.93 12.69 9.71
N GLU A 435 22.23 11.56 9.86
CA GLU A 435 21.57 10.83 8.76
C GLU A 435 20.45 11.67 8.13
N LYS A 436 19.55 12.22 8.94
CA LYS A 436 18.48 13.13 8.46
C LYS A 436 19.07 14.36 7.77
N LEU A 437 20.10 14.96 8.33
CA LEU A 437 20.81 16.07 7.68
C LEU A 437 21.41 15.65 6.34
N SER A 438 22.01 14.46 6.26
CA SER A 438 22.59 13.93 5.03
C SER A 438 21.54 13.72 3.93
N PHE A 439 20.34 13.25 4.29
CA PHE A 439 19.22 13.07 3.38
C PHE A 439 18.78 14.39 2.73
N TYR A 440 18.79 15.49 3.48
CA TYR A 440 18.42 16.82 2.97
C TYR A 440 19.57 17.61 2.33
N LYS A 441 20.83 17.14 2.37
CA LYS A 441 21.98 17.82 1.75
C LYS A 441 21.75 18.16 0.28
N LYS A 442 21.06 17.29 -0.48
CA LYS A 442 20.76 17.53 -1.91
C LYS A 442 19.82 18.71 -2.10
N LYS A 443 18.77 18.82 -1.28
CA LYS A 443 17.83 19.96 -1.32
C LYS A 443 18.51 21.26 -0.88
N ILE A 444 19.40 21.18 0.10
CA ILE A 444 20.18 22.33 0.57
C ILE A 444 21.14 22.82 -0.52
N LYS A 445 21.90 21.92 -1.16
CA LYS A 445 22.82 22.27 -2.26
C LYS A 445 22.11 22.87 -3.47
N LYS A 446 20.87 22.47 -3.73
CA LYS A 446 20.04 23.02 -4.81
C LYS A 446 19.37 24.36 -4.47
N GLY A 447 19.54 24.87 -3.25
CA GLY A 447 18.89 26.10 -2.80
C GLY A 447 17.39 25.96 -2.49
N GLU A 448 16.84 24.74 -2.52
CA GLU A 448 15.42 24.47 -2.24
C GLU A 448 15.10 24.56 -0.73
N LEU A 449 16.11 24.43 0.13
CA LEU A 449 15.96 24.45 1.59
C LEU A 449 17.19 25.08 2.26
N LYS A 450 17.00 26.06 3.15
CA LYS A 450 18.11 26.60 3.96
C LYS A 450 18.38 25.70 5.16
N TYR A 451 19.62 25.65 5.64
CA TYR A 451 20.00 24.84 6.81
C TYR A 451 19.14 25.17 8.05
N ALA A 452 18.89 26.46 8.31
CA ALA A 452 18.04 26.92 9.41
C ALA A 452 16.57 26.48 9.31
N GLN A 453 16.09 26.10 8.12
CA GLN A 453 14.72 25.66 7.88
C GLN A 453 14.56 24.13 8.01
N VAL A 454 15.66 23.39 8.13
CA VAL A 454 15.64 21.92 8.18
C VAL A 454 14.78 21.39 9.34
N PRO A 455 14.87 21.91 10.58
CA PRO A 455 14.00 21.43 11.66
C PRO A 455 12.51 21.62 11.34
N GLY A 456 12.10 22.81 10.92
CA GLY A 456 10.70 23.04 10.53
C GLY A 456 10.25 22.11 9.39
N PHE A 457 11.13 21.84 8.43
CA PHE A 457 10.84 20.90 7.34
C PHE A 457 10.70 19.46 7.84
N VAL A 458 11.62 18.96 8.68
CA VAL A 458 11.54 17.60 9.26
C VAL A 458 10.27 17.43 10.07
N LEU A 459 9.95 18.41 10.92
CA LEU A 459 8.72 18.39 11.70
C LEU A 459 7.46 18.40 10.82
N SER A 460 7.48 19.14 9.71
CA SER A 460 6.36 19.10 8.75
C SER A 460 6.20 17.71 8.11
N GLN A 461 7.30 17.02 7.78
CA GLN A 461 7.27 15.67 7.22
C GLN A 461 6.78 14.65 8.24
N TYR A 462 7.15 14.81 9.50
CA TYR A 462 6.64 14.02 10.61
C TYR A 462 5.11 14.04 10.65
N PHE A 463 4.48 15.22 10.64
CA PHE A 463 3.02 15.34 10.65
C PHE A 463 2.35 14.87 9.37
N VAL A 464 3.00 15.04 8.20
CA VAL A 464 2.53 14.45 6.94
C VAL A 464 2.49 12.92 7.06
N ASN A 465 3.53 12.30 7.61
CA ASN A 465 3.57 10.86 7.82
C ASN A 465 2.51 10.40 8.83
N LEU A 466 2.27 11.19 9.89
CA LEU A 466 1.25 10.90 10.90
C LEU A 466 -0.16 10.88 10.30
N VAL A 467 -0.54 11.93 9.57
CA VAL A 467 -1.84 11.98 8.87
C VAL A 467 -1.96 10.88 7.82
N ASN A 468 -0.92 10.62 7.04
CA ASN A 468 -0.97 9.60 6.00
C ASN A 468 -1.15 8.18 6.54
N ASN A 469 -0.71 7.89 7.77
CA ASN A 469 -0.81 6.55 8.35
C ASN A 469 -2.00 6.39 9.30
N CYS A 470 -2.45 7.46 9.94
CA CYS A 470 -3.54 7.41 10.92
C CYS A 470 -4.84 8.05 10.44
N GLU A 471 -4.82 8.80 9.33
CA GLU A 471 -5.90 9.70 8.92
C GLU A 471 -6.31 10.60 10.09
N ASN A 472 -7.60 10.59 10.46
CA ASN A 472 -8.16 11.33 11.61
C ASN A 472 -8.48 10.43 12.80
N ILE A 473 -7.90 9.25 12.88
CA ILE A 473 -8.15 8.37 14.02
C ILE A 473 -7.32 8.90 15.20
N PHE A 474 -7.90 9.81 15.99
CA PHE A 474 -7.20 10.50 17.07
C PHE A 474 -6.51 9.57 18.06
N PRO A 475 -7.12 8.45 18.51
CA PRO A 475 -6.42 7.49 19.36
C PRO A 475 -5.12 6.95 18.72
N ALA A 476 -5.14 6.66 17.41
CA ALA A 476 -3.94 6.21 16.70
C ALA A 476 -2.91 7.34 16.52
N ILE A 477 -3.35 8.55 16.17
CA ILE A 477 -2.48 9.73 16.06
C ILE A 477 -1.74 9.96 17.39
N PHE A 478 -2.47 9.97 18.51
CA PHE A 478 -1.90 10.24 19.82
C PHE A 478 -1.02 9.10 20.30
N TYR A 479 -1.41 7.85 20.06
CA TYR A 479 -0.56 6.69 20.32
C TYR A 479 0.80 6.78 19.64
N TYR A 480 0.82 7.04 18.32
CA TYR A 480 2.08 7.15 17.58
C TYR A 480 2.85 8.41 17.94
N PHE A 481 2.16 9.51 18.23
CA PHE A 481 2.79 10.74 18.69
C PHE A 481 3.54 10.54 20.01
N LEU A 482 2.87 9.99 21.04
CA LEU A 482 3.48 9.76 22.35
C LEU A 482 4.70 8.83 22.24
N ARG A 483 4.61 7.77 21.43
CA ARG A 483 5.73 6.85 21.18
C ARG A 483 6.85 7.42 20.31
N SER A 484 6.61 8.56 19.67
CA SER A 484 7.64 9.28 18.89
C SER A 484 8.53 10.16 19.77
N ILE A 485 8.12 10.45 21.02
CA ILE A 485 8.89 11.28 21.93
C ILE A 485 10.16 10.52 22.36
N LYS A 486 11.32 11.10 22.10
CA LYS A 486 12.63 10.51 22.41
C LYS A 486 13.23 11.01 23.72
N HIS A 487 13.08 12.29 23.99
CA HIS A 487 13.57 12.92 25.21
C HIS A 487 12.91 14.29 25.40
N LYS A 488 13.08 14.84 26.61
CA LYS A 488 12.56 16.13 27.04
C LYS A 488 13.72 17.06 27.41
N ASN A 489 13.77 18.22 26.77
CA ASN A 489 14.72 19.30 27.08
C ASN A 489 13.97 20.45 27.74
N GLN A 490 13.99 20.53 29.07
CA GLN A 490 13.25 21.54 29.86
C GLN A 490 11.75 21.60 29.52
N LYS A 491 11.35 22.51 28.62
CA LYS A 491 9.99 22.76 28.12
C LYS A 491 9.83 22.44 26.62
N GLN A 492 10.70 21.59 26.08
CA GLN A 492 10.66 21.15 24.69
C GLN A 492 10.69 19.63 24.64
N LEU A 493 9.70 19.04 23.97
CA LEU A 493 9.67 17.63 23.64
C LEU A 493 10.35 17.42 22.28
N VAL A 494 11.24 16.44 22.22
CA VAL A 494 11.92 16.08 20.98
C VAL A 494 11.32 14.81 20.42
N VAL A 495 10.83 14.87 19.17
CA VAL A 495 10.17 13.75 18.49
C VAL A 495 11.00 13.22 17.32
N ASP A 496 11.07 11.91 17.20
CA ASP A 496 11.64 11.21 16.05
C ASP A 496 10.53 10.67 15.14
N ASP A 497 10.90 10.02 14.04
CA ASP A 497 9.91 9.42 13.14
C ASP A 497 9.12 8.31 13.87
N PRO A 498 7.79 8.24 13.69
CA PRO A 498 6.99 7.21 14.36
C PRO A 498 7.38 5.82 13.89
N ILE A 499 7.44 4.87 14.82
CA ILE A 499 7.60 3.46 14.52
C ILE A 499 6.22 2.89 14.22
N TRP A 500 5.93 2.68 12.94
CA TRP A 500 4.65 2.13 12.49
C TRP A 500 4.55 0.64 12.83
N LEU A 501 3.34 0.22 13.20
CA LEU A 501 3.05 -1.19 13.41
C LEU A 501 3.02 -1.91 12.04
N ASP A 502 3.77 -3.00 11.91
CA ASP A 502 3.71 -3.83 10.69
C ASP A 502 2.45 -4.69 10.71
N ALA A 503 1.45 -4.28 9.93
CA ALA A 503 0.20 -5.02 9.76
C ALA A 503 0.31 -6.21 8.78
N GLY A 504 1.51 -6.59 8.34
CA GLY A 504 1.72 -7.70 7.40
C GLY A 504 1.21 -9.06 7.90
N PHE A 505 1.01 -9.22 9.22
CA PHE A 505 0.36 -10.41 9.78
C PHE A 505 -1.14 -10.45 9.47
N ALA A 506 -1.80 -9.30 9.33
CA ALA A 506 -3.22 -9.20 9.01
C ALA A 506 -3.51 -9.56 7.54
N GLU A 507 -2.51 -9.50 6.64
CA GLU A 507 -2.65 -10.01 5.27
C GLU A 507 -2.80 -11.54 5.21
N LYS A 508 -2.41 -12.24 6.28
CA LYS A 508 -2.45 -13.71 6.41
C LYS A 508 -3.70 -14.22 7.12
N LEU A 509 -4.67 -13.34 7.41
CA LEU A 509 -5.95 -13.79 7.96
C LEU A 509 -6.65 -14.72 6.97
N ASP A 510 -7.40 -15.68 7.49
CA ASP A 510 -8.28 -16.50 6.68
C ASP A 510 -9.56 -15.75 6.31
N THR A 511 -10.35 -16.34 5.41
CA THR A 511 -11.60 -15.73 4.91
C THR A 511 -12.60 -15.46 6.04
N ILE A 512 -12.71 -16.35 7.03
CA ILE A 512 -13.68 -16.20 8.13
C ILE A 512 -13.26 -15.03 9.03
N GLN A 513 -11.98 -14.93 9.35
CA GLN A 513 -11.42 -13.80 10.09
C GLN A 513 -11.66 -12.47 9.36
N TYR A 514 -11.47 -12.42 8.04
CA TYR A 514 -11.81 -11.21 7.27
C TYR A 514 -13.30 -10.86 7.36
N PHE A 515 -14.20 -11.84 7.31
CA PHE A 515 -15.64 -11.60 7.48
C PHE A 515 -15.99 -11.09 8.89
N ILE A 516 -15.38 -11.64 9.95
CA ILE A 516 -15.55 -11.16 11.33
C ILE A 516 -15.11 -9.71 11.45
N VAL A 517 -13.89 -9.39 11.01
CA VAL A 517 -13.35 -8.02 11.06
C VAL A 517 -14.23 -7.07 10.25
N THR A 518 -14.73 -7.49 9.08
CA THR A 518 -15.63 -6.69 8.25
C THR A 518 -16.98 -6.43 8.94
N ALA A 519 -17.54 -7.44 9.60
CA ALA A 519 -18.79 -7.28 10.37
C ALA A 519 -18.61 -6.28 11.51
N ILE A 520 -17.49 -6.36 12.24
CA ILE A 520 -17.15 -5.41 13.30
C ILE A 520 -16.95 -4.00 12.73
N PHE A 521 -16.34 -3.83 11.56
CA PHE A 521 -16.27 -2.50 10.92
C PHE A 521 -17.66 -1.94 10.62
N ILE A 522 -18.57 -2.73 10.06
CA ILE A 522 -19.91 -2.27 9.68
C ILE A 522 -20.76 -1.91 10.91
N HIS A 523 -20.62 -2.65 12.01
CA HIS A 523 -21.44 -2.48 13.21
C HIS A 523 -20.76 -1.69 14.32
N GLU A 524 -19.49 -1.29 14.14
CA GLU A 524 -18.58 -0.68 15.13
C GLU A 524 -18.27 -1.55 16.35
N MET A 525 -19.29 -2.16 16.97
CA MET A 525 -19.20 -3.06 18.12
C MET A 525 -20.16 -4.23 17.92
N LEU A 526 -19.67 -5.45 18.14
CA LEU A 526 -20.48 -6.67 18.13
C LEU A 526 -20.06 -7.59 19.26
N ASN A 527 -21.01 -8.33 19.82
CA ASN A 527 -20.68 -9.41 20.73
C ASN A 527 -20.57 -10.77 20.03
N ALA A 528 -20.09 -11.79 20.76
CA ALA A 528 -19.87 -13.12 20.19
C ALA A 528 -21.16 -13.77 19.64
N GLN A 529 -22.31 -13.52 20.27
CA GLN A 529 -23.59 -14.09 19.84
C GLN A 529 -24.09 -13.46 18.54
N GLU A 530 -23.96 -12.15 18.40
CA GLU A 530 -24.29 -11.43 17.17
C GLU A 530 -23.40 -11.87 16.01
N ILE A 531 -22.08 -12.00 16.23
CA ILE A 531 -21.13 -12.46 15.20
C ILE A 531 -21.46 -13.89 14.78
N SER A 532 -21.72 -14.77 15.75
CA SER A 532 -22.11 -16.16 15.52
C SER A 532 -23.37 -16.24 14.65
N THR A 533 -24.38 -15.41 14.95
CA THR A 533 -25.64 -15.37 14.22
C THR A 533 -25.45 -14.78 12.80
N LEU A 534 -24.76 -13.65 12.69
CA LEU A 534 -24.55 -12.89 11.46
C LEU A 534 -23.73 -13.67 10.42
N LEU A 535 -22.75 -14.46 10.87
CA LEU A 535 -21.88 -15.25 10.01
C LEU A 535 -22.24 -16.74 9.95
N HIS A 536 -23.34 -17.14 10.61
CA HIS A 536 -23.76 -18.54 10.73
C HIS A 536 -22.63 -19.47 11.22
N LEU A 537 -21.85 -18.98 12.20
CA LEU A 537 -20.77 -19.71 12.84
C LEU A 537 -21.26 -20.28 14.17
N GLY A 538 -20.82 -21.49 14.53
CA GLY A 538 -21.05 -22.03 15.88
C GLY A 538 -20.37 -21.17 16.96
N LYS A 539 -20.94 -21.13 18.17
CA LYS A 539 -20.44 -20.32 19.30
C LYS A 539 -18.97 -20.60 19.62
N GLU A 540 -18.57 -21.87 19.69
CA GLU A 540 -17.19 -22.29 19.97
C GLU A 540 -16.22 -21.79 18.91
N ARG A 541 -16.57 -21.93 17.62
CA ARG A 541 -15.75 -21.43 16.50
C ARG A 541 -15.63 -19.91 16.54
N THR A 542 -16.73 -19.23 16.84
CA THR A 542 -16.75 -17.76 16.95
C THR A 542 -15.79 -17.30 18.05
N ASN A 543 -15.87 -17.91 19.23
CA ASN A 543 -14.96 -17.60 20.34
C ASN A 543 -13.49 -17.91 20.01
N LEU A 544 -13.21 -19.01 19.31
CA LEU A 544 -11.86 -19.33 18.85
C LEU A 544 -11.30 -18.22 17.94
N TYR A 545 -12.07 -17.79 16.93
CA TYR A 545 -11.63 -16.73 16.03
C TYR A 545 -11.49 -15.38 16.72
N LEU A 546 -12.41 -15.03 17.63
CA LEU A 546 -12.32 -13.81 18.43
C LEU A 546 -11.08 -13.83 19.33
N GLY A 547 -10.79 -14.96 19.98
CA GLY A 547 -9.56 -15.15 20.76
C GLY A 547 -8.31 -14.92 19.91
N MET A 548 -8.23 -15.55 18.73
CA MET A 548 -7.09 -15.37 17.82
C MET A 548 -6.93 -13.92 17.32
N LEU A 549 -8.04 -13.22 17.03
CA LEU A 549 -8.01 -11.83 16.58
C LEU A 549 -7.61 -10.88 17.72
N PHE A 550 -8.08 -11.17 18.94
CA PHE A 550 -7.77 -10.41 20.16
C PHE A 550 -6.30 -10.57 20.56
N GLU A 551 -5.77 -11.81 20.57
CA GLU A 551 -4.36 -12.10 20.84
C GLU A 551 -3.41 -11.42 19.85
N LYS A 552 -3.86 -11.23 18.60
CA LYS A 552 -3.11 -10.49 17.57
C LYS A 552 -3.31 -8.97 17.64
N HIS A 553 -4.00 -8.47 18.67
CA HIS A 553 -4.34 -7.05 18.87
C HIS A 553 -5.05 -6.40 17.67
N LEU A 554 -5.78 -7.19 16.86
CA LEU A 554 -6.59 -6.66 15.75
C LEU A 554 -7.90 -6.08 16.24
N ILE A 555 -8.44 -6.70 17.28
CA ILE A 555 -9.66 -6.28 17.96
C ILE A 555 -9.35 -6.09 19.45
N GLU A 556 -10.13 -5.24 20.06
CA GLU A 556 -10.17 -5.03 21.51
C GLU A 556 -11.55 -5.43 22.01
N LYS A 557 -11.66 -5.63 23.33
CA LYS A 557 -12.93 -5.92 23.98
C LYS A 557 -13.20 -4.94 25.09
N THR A 558 -14.48 -4.66 25.32
CA THR A 558 -14.97 -3.89 26.46
C THR A 558 -16.15 -4.62 27.08
N ALA A 559 -16.36 -4.43 28.37
CA ALA A 559 -17.49 -5.01 29.10
C ALA A 559 -18.55 -3.94 29.33
N ASP A 560 -19.80 -4.26 29.03
CA ASP A 560 -20.96 -3.46 29.41
C ASP A 560 -21.97 -4.38 30.11
N GLY A 561 -22.06 -4.28 31.43
CA GLY A 561 -22.78 -5.25 32.26
C GLY A 561 -22.15 -6.65 32.19
N GLU A 562 -22.96 -7.64 31.82
CA GLU A 562 -22.53 -9.04 31.66
C GLU A 562 -22.01 -9.37 30.25
N ASP A 563 -22.18 -8.45 29.29
CA ASP A 563 -21.84 -8.68 27.89
C ASP A 563 -20.44 -8.16 27.52
N GLU A 564 -19.70 -8.98 26.76
CA GLU A 564 -18.44 -8.59 26.15
C GLU A 564 -18.64 -8.13 24.70
N TRP A 565 -18.19 -6.91 24.40
CA TRP A 565 -18.28 -6.29 23.09
C TRP A 565 -16.93 -6.16 22.42
N TYR A 566 -16.82 -6.60 21.17
CA TYR A 566 -15.61 -6.56 20.36
C TYR A 566 -15.64 -5.40 19.36
N TYR A 567 -14.52 -4.70 19.24
CA TYR A 567 -14.33 -3.61 18.28
C TYR A 567 -12.93 -3.60 17.69
N ILE A 568 -12.74 -2.94 16.54
CA ILE A 568 -11.41 -2.85 15.92
C ILE A 568 -10.48 -2.01 16.79
N ASN A 569 -9.27 -2.49 17.04
CA ASN A 569 -8.24 -1.71 17.72
C ASN A 569 -8.02 -0.39 16.94
N PRO A 570 -8.10 0.79 17.58
CA PRO A 570 -7.97 2.07 16.88
C PRO A 570 -6.69 2.21 16.03
N ILE A 571 -5.58 1.62 16.47
CA ILE A 571 -4.29 1.61 15.76
C ILE A 571 -4.38 0.79 14.45
N MET A 572 -5.24 -0.23 14.44
CA MET A 572 -5.43 -1.14 13.32
C MET A 572 -6.50 -0.69 12.32
N VAL A 573 -7.27 0.36 12.62
CA VAL A 573 -8.35 0.86 11.75
C VAL A 573 -7.88 1.11 10.32
N ILE A 574 -6.82 1.92 10.14
CA ILE A 574 -6.32 2.28 8.79
C ILE A 574 -5.63 1.11 8.09
N PRO A 575 -4.68 0.38 8.72
CA PRO A 575 -4.07 -0.79 8.09
C PRO A 575 -5.09 -1.85 7.66
N LEU A 576 -6.05 -2.19 8.54
CA LEU A 576 -7.09 -3.18 8.22
C LEU A 576 -8.03 -2.68 7.12
N THR A 577 -8.41 -1.40 7.13
CA THR A 577 -9.23 -0.82 6.05
C THR A 577 -8.55 -1.00 4.69
N ARG A 578 -7.25 -0.72 4.60
CA ARG A 578 -6.47 -0.91 3.35
C ARG A 578 -6.42 -2.37 2.92
N ILE A 579 -6.16 -3.28 3.87
CA ILE A 579 -6.10 -4.72 3.59
C ILE A 579 -7.46 -5.22 3.12
N LEU A 580 -8.54 -4.94 3.85
CA LEU A 580 -9.90 -5.35 3.50
C LEU A 580 -10.35 -4.78 2.15
N LYS A 581 -10.01 -3.53 1.82
CA LYS A 581 -10.26 -2.98 0.48
C LYS A 581 -9.47 -3.74 -0.58
N SER A 582 -8.17 -3.97 -0.39
CA SER A 582 -7.33 -4.70 -1.35
C SER A 582 -7.76 -6.15 -1.58
N LYS A 583 -8.36 -6.77 -0.56
CA LYS A 583 -8.90 -8.13 -0.58
C LYS A 583 -10.37 -8.19 -0.96
N ASN A 584 -10.98 -7.04 -1.26
CA ASN A 584 -12.39 -6.96 -1.62
C ASN A 584 -13.29 -7.56 -0.53
N PHE A 585 -13.19 -7.07 0.70
CA PHE A 585 -14.14 -7.33 1.79
C PHE A 585 -14.92 -6.07 2.16
N LEU A 586 -14.37 -4.88 1.86
CA LEU A 586 -15.05 -3.59 1.97
C LEU A 586 -15.29 -3.02 0.57
N TYR A 587 -16.47 -3.26 0.01
CA TYR A 587 -16.83 -2.87 -1.37
C TYR A 587 -17.53 -1.51 -1.48
N PHE A 588 -17.86 -0.89 -0.36
CA PHE A 588 -18.84 0.20 -0.32
C PHE A 588 -18.23 1.59 -0.15
N ILE A 589 -16.89 1.70 -0.13
CA ILE A 589 -16.14 2.93 0.23
C ILE A 589 -15.21 3.39 -0.87
#